data_AF-A0A822EWY1-F1
#
_entry.id   AF-A0A822EWY1-F1
#
_cell.length_a   1.000
_cell.length_b   1.000
_cell.length_c   1.000
_cell.angle_alpha   90.00
_cell.angle_beta   90.00
_cell.angle_gamma   90.00
#
_symmetry.space_group_name_H-M   'P 1'
#
loop_
_entity.id
_entity.type
_entity.pdbx_description
1 polymer ?
#
loop_
_entity_poly.entity_id
_entity_poly.type
_entity_poly.pdbx_seq_one_letter_code
_entity_poly.pdbx_strand_id
1 'polypeptide(L)'
;MPMELFGKTIKDVSREVTLSKLIEQFKSVQHEKISCDGCKIESIVGIRFKCDTCSSYDLCLKCKIAKVETNQHKSNHPLIVIGENNLQQIDINDIQLGQKLGEGGF
;
A
#
# COMPACT_ATOMS: atom_id res chain seq x y z
N MET A 1 -23.25 3.36 10.74
CA MET A 1 -21.88 3.67 11.21
C MET A 1 -21.21 4.54 10.17
N PRO A 2 -20.71 5.74 10.51
CA PRO A 2 -20.01 6.57 9.54
C PRO A 2 -18.75 5.86 9.07
N MET A 3 -18.56 5.78 7.76
CA MET A 3 -17.34 5.26 7.16
C MET A 3 -16.26 6.33 7.30
N GLU A 4 -15.17 5.99 7.97
CA GLU A 4 -14.00 6.87 8.10
C GLU A 4 -12.90 6.41 7.14
N LEU A 5 -12.25 7.36 6.48
CA LEU A 5 -11.06 7.11 5.67
C LEU A 5 -10.02 8.16 6.04
N PHE A 6 -8.82 7.71 6.42
CA PHE A 6 -7.73 8.58 6.89
C PHE A 6 -8.14 9.52 8.04
N GLY A 7 -8.93 9.02 9.01
CA GLY A 7 -9.35 9.80 10.19
C GLY A 7 -10.30 10.96 9.89
N LYS A 8 -10.90 11.00 8.69
CA LYS A 8 -11.93 11.98 8.32
C LYS A 8 -13.25 11.26 8.05
N THR A 9 -14.34 11.84 8.56
CA THR A 9 -15.69 11.40 8.24
C THR A 9 -15.97 11.60 6.75
N ILE A 10 -16.17 10.51 6.01
CA ILE A 10 -16.56 10.56 4.60
C ILE A 10 -18.08 10.59 4.51
N LYS A 11 -18.62 11.61 3.83
CA LYS A 11 -20.05 11.75 3.57
C LYS A 11 -20.47 11.05 2.27
N ASP A 12 -19.54 10.85 1.34
CA ASP A 12 -19.76 10.16 0.06
C ASP A 12 -18.47 9.51 -0.46
N VAL A 13 -18.36 8.17 -0.30
CA VAL A 13 -17.17 7.38 -0.69
C VAL A 13 -16.82 7.55 -2.17
N SER A 14 -17.84 7.62 -3.02
CA SER A 14 -17.73 7.72 -4.48
C SER A 14 -17.18 9.08 -4.97
N ARG A 15 -17.38 10.16 -4.20
CA ARG A 15 -16.90 11.52 -4.54
C ARG A 15 -15.67 11.95 -3.74
N GLU A 16 -15.46 11.39 -2.56
CA GLU A 16 -14.39 11.79 -1.67
C GLU A 16 -13.11 10.97 -1.82
N VAL A 17 -13.18 9.77 -2.40
CA VAL A 17 -12.04 8.88 -2.63
C VAL A 17 -11.66 8.83 -4.12
N THR A 18 -11.32 9.99 -4.70
CA THR A 18 -10.81 10.04 -6.07
C THR A 18 -9.30 9.78 -6.09
N LEU A 19 -8.80 9.15 -7.16
CA LEU A 19 -7.35 8.99 -7.38
C LEU A 19 -6.61 10.32 -7.24
N SER A 20 -7.20 11.43 -7.73
CA SER A 20 -6.60 12.77 -7.61
C SER A 20 -6.40 13.23 -6.17
N LYS A 21 -7.38 12.97 -5.28
CA LYS A 21 -7.25 13.31 -3.85
C LYS A 21 -6.20 12.45 -3.16
N LEU A 22 -6.15 11.16 -3.48
CA LEU A 22 -5.12 10.25 -2.97
C LEU A 22 -3.73 10.67 -3.44
N ILE A 23 -3.58 11.09 -4.70
CA ILE A 23 -2.31 11.53 -5.26
C ILE A 23 -1.82 12.77 -4.52
N GLU A 24 -2.69 13.73 -4.25
CA GLU A 24 -2.31 14.94 -3.52
C GLU A 24 -2.01 14.64 -2.05
N GLN A 25 -2.81 13.79 -1.40
CA GLN A 25 -2.61 13.42 0.00
C GLN A 25 -1.28 12.69 0.24
N PHE A 26 -0.90 11.78 -0.65
CA PHE A 26 0.30 10.96 -0.49
C PHE A 26 1.49 11.42 -1.33
N LYS A 27 1.40 12.59 -1.97
CA LYS A 27 2.40 13.12 -2.92
C LYS A 27 3.84 13.10 -2.42
N SER A 28 4.03 13.32 -1.12
CA SER A 28 5.33 13.36 -0.44
C SER A 28 5.69 12.07 0.29
N VAL A 29 4.85 11.04 0.27
CA VAL A 29 5.17 9.75 0.90
C VAL A 29 6.20 9.02 0.04
N GLN A 30 7.25 8.54 0.69
CA GLN A 30 8.29 7.75 0.06
C GLN A 30 8.28 6.34 0.66
N HIS A 31 8.15 5.35 -0.21
CA HIS A 31 8.28 3.94 0.14
C HIS A 31 9.74 3.50 -0.05
N GLU A 32 10.53 3.64 1.01
CA GLU A 32 11.93 3.22 1.01
C GLU A 32 12.07 1.71 0.82
N LYS A 33 13.10 1.28 0.08
CA LYS A 33 13.37 -0.13 -0.24
C LYS A 33 12.26 -0.85 -1.02
N ILE A 34 11.32 -0.11 -1.59
CA ILE A 34 10.27 -0.65 -2.47
C ILE A 34 10.50 -0.16 -3.89
N SER A 35 10.83 -1.10 -4.78
CA SER A 35 11.02 -0.84 -6.19
C SER A 35 9.74 -0.99 -7.00
N CYS A 36 9.58 -0.21 -8.06
CA CYS A 36 8.55 -0.45 -9.06
C CYS A 36 9.01 -1.56 -10.02
N ASP A 37 8.25 -2.64 -10.16
CA ASP A 37 8.55 -3.72 -11.07
C ASP A 37 8.43 -3.36 -12.55
N GLY A 38 7.64 -2.33 -12.87
CA GLY A 38 7.44 -1.84 -14.23
C GLY A 38 8.58 -0.98 -14.75
N CYS A 39 9.04 0.02 -13.97
CA CYS A 39 10.08 0.96 -14.40
C CYS A 39 11.40 0.83 -13.64
N LYS A 40 11.52 -0.12 -12.71
CA LYS A 40 12.72 -0.42 -11.91
C LYS A 40 13.28 0.75 -11.10
N ILE A 41 12.46 1.77 -10.81
CA ILE A 41 12.84 2.78 -9.82
C ILE A 41 12.95 2.12 -8.45
N GLU A 42 13.99 2.42 -7.68
CA GLU A 42 14.30 1.77 -6.41
C GLU A 42 13.49 2.29 -5.22
N SER A 43 12.77 3.41 -5.41
CA SER A 43 11.90 3.99 -4.39
C SER A 43 10.67 4.60 -5.05
N ILE A 44 9.49 4.09 -4.67
CA ILE A 44 8.22 4.63 -5.12
C ILE A 44 7.88 5.86 -4.26
N VAL A 45 7.68 7.00 -4.92
CA VAL A 45 7.18 8.23 -4.29
C VAL A 45 5.72 8.42 -4.67
N GLY A 46 4.89 8.81 -3.70
CA GLY A 46 3.46 8.91 -3.87
C GLY A 46 2.74 7.64 -3.43
N ILE A 47 1.71 7.30 -4.18
CA ILE A 47 0.94 6.07 -4.02
C ILE A 47 1.70 4.89 -4.62
N ARG A 48 1.81 3.81 -3.84
CA ARG A 48 2.22 2.48 -4.29
C ARG A 48 1.01 1.63 -4.64
N PHE A 49 1.11 0.88 -5.72
CA PHE A 49 0.10 -0.10 -6.14
C PHE A 49 0.71 -1.49 -6.04
N LYS A 50 0.24 -2.29 -5.08
CA LYS A 50 0.66 -3.69 -4.95
C LYS A 50 -0.33 -4.59 -5.67
N CYS A 51 0.14 -5.51 -6.50
CA CYS A 51 -0.75 -6.51 -7.08
C CYS A 51 -1.15 -7.55 -6.03
N ASP A 52 -2.44 -7.84 -5.95
CA ASP A 52 -2.99 -8.85 -5.03
C ASP A 52 -2.82 -10.28 -5.58
N THR A 53 -2.69 -10.42 -6.90
CA THR A 53 -2.54 -11.72 -7.57
C THR A 53 -1.07 -12.12 -7.76
N CYS A 54 -0.18 -11.15 -8.03
CA CYS A 54 1.22 -11.43 -8.31
C CYS A 54 2.04 -11.42 -7.02
N SER A 55 2.97 -12.35 -6.88
CA SER A 55 3.92 -12.35 -5.77
C SER A 55 4.86 -11.15 -5.87
N SER A 56 4.84 -10.29 -4.84
CA SER A 56 5.74 -9.15 -4.67
C SER A 56 5.83 -8.22 -5.89
N TYR A 57 4.70 -7.96 -6.56
CA TYR A 57 4.67 -7.06 -7.73
C TYR A 57 4.13 -5.69 -7.34
N ASP A 58 4.98 -4.68 -7.46
CA ASP A 58 4.72 -3.30 -7.05
C ASP A 58 4.83 -2.34 -8.23
N LEU A 59 3.86 -1.44 -8.35
CA LEU A 59 3.81 -0.42 -9.39
C LEU A 59 3.76 0.98 -8.77
N CYS A 60 4.52 1.90 -9.37
CA CYS A 60 4.31 3.32 -9.14
C CYS A 60 3.08 3.82 -9.93
N LEU A 61 2.58 4.99 -9.57
CA LEU A 61 1.45 5.63 -10.25
C LEU A 61 1.63 5.71 -11.78
N LYS A 62 2.84 6.04 -12.26
CA LYS A 62 3.13 6.15 -13.69
C LYS A 62 2.94 4.80 -14.41
N CYS A 63 3.48 3.72 -13.86
CA CYS A 63 3.36 2.38 -14.44
C CYS A 63 1.93 1.85 -14.38
N LYS A 64 1.20 2.16 -13.30
CA LYS A 64 -0.23 1.84 -13.21
C LYS A 64 -1.03 2.54 -14.31
N ILE A 65 -0.79 3.84 -14.54
CA ILE A 65 -1.51 4.61 -15.58
C ILE A 65 -1.14 4.12 -16.98
N ALA A 66 0.14 3.81 -17.20
CA ALA A 66 0.63 3.23 -18.44
C ALA A 66 0.18 1.77 -18.66
N LYS A 67 -0.49 1.15 -17.68
CA LYS A 67 -0.93 -0.25 -17.70
C LYS A 67 0.22 -1.20 -18.06
N VAL A 68 1.38 -1.02 -17.42
CA VAL A 68 2.55 -1.86 -17.67
C VAL A 68 2.20 -3.32 -17.38
N GLU A 69 2.47 -4.20 -18.35
CA GLU A 69 2.31 -5.63 -18.22
C GLU A 69 3.67 -6.33 -18.30
N THR A 70 3.78 -7.48 -17.65
CA THR A 70 4.95 -8.35 -17.71
C THR A 70 4.49 -9.80 -17.91
N ASN A 71 5.43 -10.74 -17.94
CA ASN A 71 5.11 -12.17 -17.95
C ASN A 71 4.38 -12.61 -16.68
N GLN A 72 4.58 -11.90 -15.56
CA GLN A 72 3.99 -12.24 -14.26
C GLN A 72 2.76 -11.39 -13.92
N HIS A 73 2.63 -10.18 -14.49
CA HIS A 73 1.58 -9.23 -14.16
C HIS A 73 0.78 -8.80 -15.40
N LYS A 74 -0.55 -8.75 -15.25
CA LYS A 74 -1.49 -8.23 -16.25
C LYS A 74 -2.26 -7.03 -15.69
N SER A 75 -2.60 -6.10 -16.56
CA SER A 75 -3.26 -4.85 -16.20
C SER A 75 -4.69 -5.03 -15.65
N ASN A 76 -5.27 -6.23 -15.80
CA ASN A 76 -6.55 -6.63 -15.24
C ASN A 76 -6.45 -7.23 -13.84
N HIS A 77 -5.25 -7.49 -13.31
CA HIS A 77 -5.11 -8.02 -11.95
C HIS A 77 -5.56 -6.96 -10.93
N PRO A 78 -6.25 -7.37 -9.85
CA PRO A 78 -6.60 -6.46 -8.76
C PRO A 78 -5.33 -5.85 -8.14
N LEU A 79 -5.40 -4.54 -7.88
CA LEU A 79 -4.34 -3.75 -7.28
C LEU A 79 -4.83 -3.18 -5.94
N ILE A 80 -3.99 -3.32 -4.91
CA ILE A 80 -4.16 -2.69 -3.60
C ILE A 80 -3.43 -1.35 -3.61
N VAL A 81 -4.12 -0.29 -3.19
CA VAL A 81 -3.58 1.07 -3.09
C VAL A 81 -2.97 1.26 -1.71
N ILE A 82 -1.68 1.57 -1.66
CA ILE A 82 -0.91 1.80 -0.44
C ILE A 82 -0.42 3.24 -0.47
N GLY A 83 -0.96 4.08 0.41
CA GLY A 83 -0.64 5.51 0.49
C GLY A 83 0.28 5.89 1.65
N GLU A 84 0.25 5.14 2.75
CA GLU A 84 1.07 5.38 3.93
C GLU A 84 2.08 4.26 4.08
N ASN A 85 3.22 4.54 4.71
CA ASN A 85 4.21 3.51 5.09
C ASN A 85 3.69 2.58 6.20
N ASN A 86 2.38 2.34 6.32
CA ASN A 86 1.78 1.65 7.46
C ASN A 86 1.92 0.11 7.42
N LEU A 87 3.04 -0.36 6.88
CA LEU A 87 3.83 -1.37 7.56
C LEU A 87 5.15 -0.65 7.90
N GLN A 88 5.14 0.17 8.96
CA GLN A 88 6.38 0.31 9.70
C GLN A 88 6.78 -1.14 9.95
N GLN A 89 7.97 -1.51 9.53
CA GLN A 89 8.56 -2.77 9.93
C GLN A 89 8.46 -2.76 11.46
N ILE A 90 7.40 -3.37 11.99
CA ILE A 90 7.37 -3.72 13.40
C ILE A 90 8.48 -4.72 13.44
N ASP A 91 9.62 -4.27 13.97
CA ASP A 91 10.74 -5.15 14.19
C ASP A 91 10.20 -6.36 14.94
N ILE A 92 10.54 -7.57 14.51
CA ILE A 92 10.05 -8.79 15.17
C ILE A 92 10.45 -8.80 16.66
N ASN A 93 11.48 -8.02 17.04
CA ASN A 93 11.90 -7.79 18.42
C ASN A 93 11.09 -6.70 19.16
N ASP A 94 10.36 -5.82 18.46
CA ASP A 94 9.46 -4.82 19.06
C ASP A 94 8.06 -5.37 19.40
N ILE A 95 7.76 -6.62 19.02
CA ILE A 95 6.63 -7.36 19.59
C ILE A 95 7.04 -7.83 21.00
N GLN A 96 6.87 -6.98 22.01
CA GLN A 96 6.74 -7.45 23.41
C GLN A 96 5.41 -8.19 23.64
N LEU A 97 5.03 -9.09 22.73
CA LEU A 97 3.87 -9.98 22.85
C LEU A 97 4.31 -11.46 22.91
N GLY A 98 5.56 -11.71 23.32
CA GLY A 98 6.10 -13.05 23.58
C GLY A 98 6.26 -13.41 25.06
N GLN A 99 6.13 -12.46 25.99
CA GLN A 99 6.39 -12.69 27.42
C GLN A 99 5.16 -12.52 28.35
N LYS A 100 3.95 -12.27 27.81
CA LYS A 100 2.71 -12.23 28.60
C LYS A 100 1.68 -13.31 28.25
N LEU A 101 2.01 -14.24 27.35
CA LEU A 101 1.23 -15.47 27.09
C LEU A 101 2.06 -16.72 27.43
N GLY A 102 2.94 -16.59 28.44
CA GLY A 102 3.80 -17.65 28.95
C GLY A 102 3.50 -18.03 30.40
N GLU A 103 2.24 -17.96 30.83
CA GLU A 103 1.74 -18.63 32.05
C GLU A 103 0.26 -18.99 31.84
N GLY A 104 0.00 -20.15 31.23
CA GLY A 104 -1.35 -20.66 31.03
C GLY A 104 -1.27 -22.04 30.44
N GLY A 105 -1.15 -23.02 31.34
CA GLY A 105 -0.77 -24.39 31.02
C GLY A 105 -1.81 -25.21 30.26
N PHE A 106 -1.27 -26.27 29.65
CA PHE A 106 -1.88 -27.59 29.57
C PHE A 106 -0.84 -28.59 30.08
#